data_AF-A0A966QEV8-F1
#
_entry.id   AF-A0A966QEV8-F1
#
_cell.length_a   1.000
_cell.length_b   1.000
_cell.length_c   1.000
_cell.angle_alpha   90.00
_cell.angle_beta   90.00
_cell.angle_gamma   90.00
#
_symmetry.space_group_name_H-M   'P 1'
#
loop_
_entity.id
_entity.type
_entity.pdbx_description
1 polymer ?
#
loop_
_entity_poly.entity_id
_entity_poly.type
_entity_poly.pdbx_seq_one_letter_code
_entity_poly.pdbx_strand_id
1 'polypeptide(L)'
;MIKLDMQLLDSIGLAELPVAEKKAILQHIYESLETRVGARFASTMSDEQLDQFDDMMKTKDDAAAFAFLQSRFPNYKEIVQEEFEKLKNEVFSVSAQIVAESKQSLAKGNNPQQFDRPQPTPAIEAPQFNQPSIPAQPPMPTQSTMPVQSPMPTQPPAPMPEQPYRPEPAPYQPPQPYQPAPPTFQPPTPPDFPSQQPPAGPPQQN
;
A
#
# COMPACT_ATOMS: atom_id res chain seq x y z
N MET A 1 -24.88 14.92 5.10
CA MET A 1 -23.71 14.06 4.85
C MET A 1 -22.69 14.89 4.13
N ILE A 2 -21.42 14.78 4.53
CA ILE A 2 -20.32 15.45 3.85
C ILE A 2 -20.18 14.81 2.47
N LYS A 3 -20.08 15.63 1.43
CA LYS A 3 -20.00 15.18 0.05
C LYS A 3 -18.54 15.29 -0.41
N LEU A 4 -17.87 14.14 -0.53
CA LEU A 4 -16.57 14.02 -1.18
C LEU A 4 -16.82 13.67 -2.65
N ASP A 5 -16.83 14.68 -3.52
CA ASP A 5 -17.00 14.50 -4.96
C ASP A 5 -16.05 15.40 -5.75
N MET A 6 -16.04 15.24 -7.08
CA MET A 6 -15.12 15.96 -7.97
C MET A 6 -15.25 17.49 -7.86
N GLN A 7 -16.41 18.00 -7.43
CA GLN A 7 -16.64 19.43 -7.18
C GLN A 7 -15.81 19.95 -5.98
N LEU A 8 -15.64 19.12 -4.95
CA LEU A 8 -14.75 19.42 -3.84
C LEU A 8 -13.30 19.51 -4.32
N LEU A 9 -12.86 18.54 -5.12
CA LEU A 9 -11.49 18.50 -5.68
C LEU A 9 -11.19 19.74 -6.53
N ASP A 10 -12.17 20.17 -7.33
CA ASP A 10 -12.06 21.40 -8.13
C ASP A 10 -11.85 22.63 -7.25
N SER A 11 -12.66 22.76 -6.19
CA SER A 11 -12.62 23.88 -5.25
C SER A 11 -11.32 23.95 -4.44
N ILE A 12 -10.63 22.82 -4.23
CA ILE A 12 -9.35 22.77 -3.50
C ILE A 12 -8.11 22.83 -4.41
N GLY A 13 -8.27 23.18 -5.69
CA GLY A 13 -7.17 23.40 -6.62
C GLY A 13 -6.68 22.15 -7.34
N LEU A 14 -7.40 21.03 -7.25
CA LEU A 14 -7.08 19.78 -7.97
C LEU A 14 -7.85 19.67 -9.30
N ALA A 15 -8.45 20.76 -9.76
CA ALA A 15 -9.21 20.85 -11.02
C ALA A 15 -8.39 20.41 -12.25
N GLU A 16 -7.09 20.69 -12.27
CA GLU A 16 -6.20 20.40 -13.40
C GLU A 16 -5.80 18.92 -13.52
N LEU A 17 -6.09 18.10 -12.51
CA LEU A 17 -5.69 16.70 -12.51
C LEU A 17 -6.53 15.84 -13.47
N PRO A 18 -5.94 14.80 -14.08
CA PRO A 18 -6.68 13.82 -14.85
C PRO A 18 -7.68 13.07 -13.97
N VAL A 19 -8.77 12.61 -14.58
CA VAL A 19 -9.90 11.96 -13.87
C VAL A 19 -9.45 10.73 -13.06
N ALA A 20 -8.45 9.99 -13.54
CA ALA A 20 -7.89 8.85 -12.83
C ALA A 20 -7.21 9.27 -11.52
N GLU A 21 -6.38 10.31 -11.54
CA GLU A 21 -5.72 10.84 -10.34
C GLU A 21 -6.73 11.49 -9.39
N LYS A 22 -7.70 12.25 -9.92
CA LYS A 22 -8.80 12.78 -9.10
C LYS A 22 -9.52 11.68 -8.33
N LYS A 23 -9.81 10.54 -8.98
CA LYS A 23 -10.42 9.38 -8.32
C LYS A 23 -9.50 8.75 -7.28
N ALA A 24 -8.21 8.59 -7.57
CA ALA A 24 -7.24 8.06 -6.63
C ALA A 24 -7.11 8.94 -5.38
N ILE A 25 -7.03 10.26 -5.56
CA ILE A 25 -7.01 11.23 -4.45
C ILE A 25 -8.32 11.19 -3.69
N LEU A 26 -9.46 11.13 -4.38
CA LEU A 26 -10.77 11.03 -3.72
C LEU A 26 -10.83 9.81 -2.78
N GLN A 27 -10.40 8.64 -3.26
CA GLN A 27 -10.29 7.43 -2.44
C GLN A 27 -9.36 7.63 -1.24
N HIS A 28 -8.17 8.20 -1.49
CA HIS A 28 -7.22 8.46 -0.41
C HIS A 28 -7.76 9.42 0.65
N ILE A 29 -8.55 10.43 0.27
CA ILE A 29 -9.20 11.35 1.22
C ILE A 29 -10.29 10.61 2.01
N TYR A 30 -11.05 9.68 1.41
CA TYR A 30 -12.01 8.85 2.14
C TYR A 30 -11.30 8.00 3.21
N GLU A 31 -10.28 7.24 2.81
CA GLU A 31 -9.52 6.37 3.72
C GLU A 31 -8.86 7.17 4.86
N SER A 32 -8.31 8.34 4.51
CA SER A 32 -7.71 9.25 5.48
C SER A 32 -8.73 9.83 6.45
N LEU A 33 -9.92 10.19 5.96
CA LEU A 33 -11.01 10.69 6.79
C LEU A 33 -11.48 9.62 7.77
N GLU A 34 -11.72 8.39 7.30
CA GLU A 34 -12.14 7.26 8.13
C GLU A 34 -11.12 6.98 9.25
N THR A 35 -9.83 6.98 8.91
CA THR A 35 -8.75 6.74 9.88
C THR A 35 -8.67 7.86 10.92
N ARG A 36 -8.71 9.13 10.50
CA ARG A 36 -8.61 10.28 11.42
C ARG A 36 -9.83 10.40 12.32
N VAL A 37 -11.02 10.25 11.74
CA VAL A 37 -12.28 10.24 12.48
C VAL A 37 -12.29 9.09 13.50
N GLY A 38 -11.90 7.88 13.09
CA GLY A 38 -11.77 6.73 13.98
C GLY A 38 -10.78 6.97 15.13
N ALA A 39 -9.59 7.48 14.82
CA ALA A 39 -8.57 7.81 15.83
C ALA A 39 -9.03 8.93 16.78
N ARG A 40 -9.76 9.92 16.26
CA ARG A 40 -10.28 11.00 17.08
C ARG A 40 -11.38 10.49 18.02
N PHE A 41 -12.30 9.66 17.54
CA PHE A 41 -13.28 9.00 18.40
C PHE A 41 -12.61 8.14 19.46
N ALA A 42 -11.62 7.33 19.07
CA ALA A 42 -10.89 6.48 19.99
C ALA A 42 -10.19 7.29 21.10
N SER A 43 -9.63 8.46 20.77
CA SER A 43 -8.98 9.36 21.74
C SER A 43 -9.97 10.03 22.72
N THR A 44 -11.26 10.00 22.41
CA THR A 44 -12.33 10.54 23.28
C THR A 44 -13.09 9.46 24.04
N MET A 45 -12.84 8.20 23.73
CA MET A 45 -13.42 7.04 24.40
C MET A 45 -12.54 6.60 25.57
N SER A 46 -13.15 6.13 26.65
CA SER A 46 -12.43 5.40 27.70
C SER A 46 -12.07 3.99 27.22
N ASP A 47 -11.09 3.35 27.88
CA ASP A 47 -10.65 1.99 27.53
C ASP A 47 -11.81 0.97 27.50
N GLU A 48 -12.76 1.06 28.45
CA GLU A 48 -13.96 0.21 28.47
C GLU A 48 -14.90 0.45 27.28
N GLN A 49 -14.92 1.66 26.72
CA GLN A 49 -15.72 1.98 25.54
C GLN A 49 -15.02 1.52 24.25
N LEU A 50 -13.68 1.57 24.22
CA LEU A 50 -12.88 1.00 23.14
C LEU A 50 -13.06 -0.51 23.04
N ASP A 51 -13.06 -1.22 24.16
CA ASP A 51 -13.28 -2.67 24.20
C ASP A 51 -14.69 -3.05 23.69
N GLN A 52 -15.72 -2.32 24.13
CA GLN A 52 -17.09 -2.48 23.62
C GLN A 52 -17.20 -2.19 22.12
N PHE A 53 -16.48 -1.18 21.63
CA PHE A 53 -16.47 -0.84 20.21
C PHE A 53 -15.71 -1.88 19.37
N ASP A 54 -14.62 -2.44 19.89
CA ASP A 54 -13.86 -3.51 19.24
C ASP A 54 -14.68 -4.80 19.11
N ASP A 55 -15.49 -5.14 20.13
CA ASP A 55 -16.42 -6.27 20.07
C ASP A 55 -17.52 -6.08 18.99
N MET A 56 -18.03 -4.86 18.86
CA MET A 56 -18.97 -4.50 17.77
C MET A 56 -18.31 -4.60 16.38
N MET A 57 -17.05 -4.19 16.25
CA MET A 57 -16.31 -4.31 14.98
C MET A 57 -16.00 -5.76 14.62
N LYS A 58 -15.71 -6.62 15.60
CA LYS A 58 -15.50 -8.07 15.39
C LYS A 58 -16.74 -8.77 14.84
N THR A 59 -17.92 -8.37 15.29
CA THR A 59 -19.20 -8.92 14.83
C THR A 59 -19.65 -8.34 13.49
N LYS A 60 -18.92 -7.35 12.94
CA LYS A 60 -19.26 -6.59 11.72
C LYS A 60 -20.67 -6.00 11.78
N ASP A 61 -21.08 -5.59 12.97
CA ASP A 61 -22.38 -4.96 13.16
C ASP A 61 -22.24 -3.44 13.07
N ASP A 62 -22.16 -2.95 11.82
CA ASP A 62 -22.02 -1.52 11.51
C ASP A 62 -23.18 -0.69 12.10
N ALA A 63 -24.37 -1.29 12.21
CA ALA A 63 -25.55 -0.65 12.78
C ALA A 63 -25.42 -0.44 14.29
N ALA A 64 -24.93 -1.45 15.01
CA ALA A 64 -24.64 -1.35 16.44
C ALA A 64 -23.53 -0.32 16.72
N ALA A 65 -22.45 -0.35 15.95
CA ALA A 65 -21.36 0.63 16.06
C ALA A 65 -21.86 2.07 15.83
N PHE A 66 -22.73 2.27 14.84
CA PHE A 66 -23.33 3.57 14.56
C PHE A 66 -24.28 4.03 15.67
N ALA A 67 -25.13 3.14 16.20
CA ALA A 67 -26.02 3.45 17.32
C ALA A 67 -25.23 3.81 18.60
N PHE A 68 -24.13 3.10 18.85
CA PHE A 68 -23.22 3.39 19.96
C PHE A 68 -22.61 4.80 19.83
N LEU A 69 -22.13 5.15 18.63
CA LEU A 69 -21.61 6.50 18.35
C LEU A 69 -22.69 7.56 18.56
N GLN A 70 -23.92 7.34 18.07
CA GLN A 70 -25.01 8.30 18.28
C GLN A 70 -25.38 8.48 19.76
N SER A 71 -25.31 7.41 20.56
CA SER A 71 -25.63 7.46 21.98
C SER A 71 -24.53 8.11 22.83
N ARG A 72 -23.26 7.88 22.50
CA ARG A 72 -22.11 8.35 23.30
C ARG A 72 -21.55 9.68 22.81
N PHE A 73 -21.66 9.94 21.52
CA PHE A 73 -21.14 11.13 20.85
C PHE A 73 -22.27 11.83 20.10
N PRO A 74 -23.17 12.56 20.80
CA PRO A 74 -24.20 13.35 20.11
C PRO A 74 -23.59 14.38 19.13
N ASN A 75 -22.37 14.84 19.42
CA ASN A 75 -21.59 15.76 18.59
C ASN A 75 -20.71 15.04 17.55
N TYR A 76 -20.94 13.75 17.28
CA TYR A 76 -20.14 12.99 16.30
C TYR A 76 -20.13 13.68 14.92
N LYS A 77 -21.23 14.30 14.52
CA LYS A 77 -21.34 15.05 13.26
C LYS A 77 -20.41 16.26 13.22
N GLU A 78 -20.24 16.95 14.34
CA GLU A 78 -19.32 18.09 14.43
C GLU A 78 -17.87 17.60 14.32
N ILE A 79 -17.52 16.54 15.03
CA ILE A 79 -16.17 15.94 14.97
C ILE A 79 -15.83 15.50 13.54
N VAL A 80 -16.76 14.82 12.85
CA VAL A 80 -16.57 14.43 11.44
C VAL A 80 -16.40 15.65 10.54
N GLN A 81 -17.14 16.74 10.79
CA GLN A 81 -17.00 17.99 10.04
C GLN A 81 -15.66 18.67 10.32
N GLU A 82 -15.24 18.79 11.57
CA GLU A 82 -13.95 19.39 11.94
C GLU A 82 -12.78 18.61 11.32
N GLU A 83 -12.79 17.28 11.40
CA GLU A 83 -11.75 16.45 10.80
C GLU A 83 -11.78 16.53 9.27
N PHE A 84 -12.96 16.61 8.66
CA PHE A 84 -13.10 16.86 7.23
C PHE A 84 -12.56 18.23 6.82
N GLU A 85 -12.85 19.31 7.57
CA GLU A 85 -12.36 20.65 7.26
C GLU A 85 -10.84 20.74 7.41
N LYS A 86 -10.26 20.13 8.46
CA LYS A 86 -8.81 20.01 8.61
C LYS A 86 -8.19 19.27 7.43
N LEU A 87 -8.75 18.11 7.06
CA LEU A 87 -8.27 17.33 5.92
C LEU A 87 -8.39 18.10 4.61
N LYS A 88 -9.51 18.80 4.38
CA LYS A 88 -9.70 19.68 3.22
C LYS A 88 -8.62 20.75 3.14
N ASN A 89 -8.33 21.43 4.26
CA ASN A 89 -7.29 22.47 4.31
C ASN A 89 -5.88 21.90 4.12
N GLU A 90 -5.62 20.71 4.66
CA GLU A 90 -4.36 20.00 4.46
C GLU A 90 -4.17 19.64 2.98
N VAL A 91 -5.18 19.02 2.36
CA VAL A 91 -5.17 18.67 0.94
C VAL A 91 -5.07 19.93 0.06
N PHE A 92 -5.75 21.02 0.42
CA PHE A 92 -5.61 22.31 -0.28
C PHE A 92 -4.17 22.83 -0.20
N SER A 93 -3.51 22.70 0.96
CA SER A 93 -2.14 23.17 1.14
C SER A 93 -1.14 22.38 0.30
N VAL A 94 -1.39 21.08 0.10
CA VAL A 94 -0.54 20.22 -0.73
C VAL A 94 -1.00 20.13 -2.19
N SER A 95 -2.17 20.68 -2.55
CA SER A 95 -2.76 20.48 -3.88
C SER A 95 -1.89 21.01 -5.01
N ALA A 96 -1.26 22.17 -4.81
CA ALA A 96 -0.30 22.74 -5.75
C ALA A 96 0.90 21.80 -5.99
N GLN A 97 1.37 21.14 -4.93
CA GLN A 97 2.45 20.18 -5.00
C GLN A 97 2.00 18.92 -5.73
N ILE A 98 0.82 18.40 -5.42
CA ILE A 98 0.23 17.24 -6.10
C ILE A 98 0.12 17.52 -7.60
N VAL A 99 -0.42 18.69 -8.02
CA VAL A 99 -0.51 19.04 -9.45
C VAL A 99 0.86 19.13 -10.11
N ALA A 100 1.87 19.67 -9.41
CA ALA A 100 3.23 19.72 -9.92
C ALA A 100 3.83 18.31 -10.08
N GLU A 101 3.64 17.43 -9.09
CA GLU A 101 4.09 16.05 -9.11
C GLU A 101 3.34 15.23 -10.18
N SER A 102 2.04 15.40 -10.34
CA SER A 102 1.23 14.77 -11.39
C SER A 102 1.69 15.23 -12.79
N LYS A 103 1.90 16.54 -13.00
CA LYS A 103 2.47 17.07 -14.25
C LYS A 103 3.88 16.51 -14.51
N GLN A 104 4.70 16.34 -13.47
CA GLN A 104 6.01 15.73 -13.58
C GLN A 104 5.94 14.22 -13.87
N SER A 105 4.96 13.52 -13.30
CA SER A 105 4.67 12.09 -13.53
C SER A 105 4.21 11.83 -14.96
N LEU A 106 3.45 12.76 -15.53
CA LEU A 106 3.01 12.72 -16.93
C LEU A 106 4.17 13.00 -17.91
N ALA A 107 5.12 13.85 -17.51
CA ALA A 107 6.31 14.16 -18.31
C ALA A 107 7.38 13.05 -18.25
N LYS A 108 7.41 12.26 -17.17
CA LYS A 108 8.30 11.11 -16.98
C LYS A 108 7.47 9.83 -17.09
N GLY A 109 7.12 9.42 -18.31
CA GLY A 109 6.34 8.21 -18.55
C GLY A 109 6.84 7.00 -17.73
N ASN A 110 5.96 6.45 -16.88
CA ASN A 110 6.06 5.20 -16.12
C ASN A 110 7.35 4.95 -15.31
N ASN A 111 7.30 5.06 -13.97
CA ASN A 111 7.68 3.95 -13.07
C ASN A 111 7.30 4.23 -11.59
N PRO A 112 6.32 3.53 -10.98
CA PRO A 112 6.02 3.63 -9.55
C PRO A 112 6.90 2.68 -8.73
N GLN A 113 8.20 2.96 -8.62
CA GLN A 113 9.07 2.37 -7.59
C GLN A 113 10.23 3.33 -7.29
N GLN A 114 10.01 4.32 -6.43
CA GLN A 114 11.11 5.09 -5.84
C GLN A 114 10.71 5.76 -4.52
N PHE A 115 10.12 4.99 -3.61
CA PHE A 115 10.05 5.36 -2.19
C PHE A 115 11.09 4.51 -1.42
N ASP A 116 12.36 4.63 -1.80
CA ASP A 116 13.51 4.22 -0.97
C ASP A 116 14.83 4.64 -1.66
N ARG A 117 15.19 5.92 -1.57
CA ARG A 117 16.57 6.36 -1.82
C ARG A 117 16.96 7.41 -0.77
N PRO A 118 18.04 7.21 0.00
CA PRO A 118 18.59 8.24 0.88
C PRO A 118 19.08 9.42 0.03
N GLN A 119 18.72 10.62 0.45
CA GLN A 119 19.10 11.89 -0.18
C GLN A 119 20.62 12.05 -0.23
N PRO A 120 21.22 12.47 -1.36
CA PRO A 120 22.58 12.98 -1.37
C PRO A 120 22.59 14.38 -0.75
N THR A 121 23.31 14.55 0.36
CA THR A 121 23.66 15.85 0.93
C THR A 121 24.39 16.72 -0.11
N PRO A 122 24.06 18.02 -0.23
CA PRO A 122 24.76 18.93 -1.11
C PRO A 122 26.20 19.12 -0.62
N ALA A 123 27.16 18.78 -1.49
CA ALA A 123 28.57 19.06 -1.27
C ALA A 123 28.81 20.58 -1.32
N ILE A 124 29.35 21.13 -0.24
CA ILE A 124 29.83 22.52 -0.21
C ILE A 124 31.06 22.61 -1.11
N GLU A 125 30.92 23.41 -2.17
CA GLU A 125 31.94 23.79 -3.14
C GLU A 125 33.01 24.66 -2.45
N ALA A 126 34.26 24.21 -2.46
CA ALA A 126 35.41 24.96 -1.94
C ALA A 126 36.10 25.73 -3.08
N PRO A 127 36.50 27.01 -2.88
CA PRO A 127 37.01 27.86 -3.95
C PRO A 127 38.42 27.47 -4.40
N GLN A 128 38.60 27.38 -5.72
CA GLN A 128 39.85 27.09 -6.41
C GLN A 128 40.76 28.33 -6.42
N PHE A 129 41.88 28.29 -5.68
CA PHE A 129 42.93 29.31 -5.74
C PHE A 129 44.06 28.90 -6.71
N ASN A 130 44.41 29.83 -7.59
CA ASN A 130 45.51 29.78 -8.57
C ASN A 130 46.85 29.33 -7.96
N GLN A 131 47.53 28.36 -8.60
CA GLN A 131 48.95 28.05 -8.37
C GLN A 131 49.82 28.57 -9.53
N PRO A 132 50.91 29.31 -9.26
CA PRO A 132 52.02 29.48 -10.20
C PRO A 132 53.10 28.40 -10.00
N SER A 133 53.70 27.96 -11.10
CA SER A 133 54.72 26.90 -11.21
C SER A 133 56.06 27.27 -10.56
N ILE A 134 56.70 26.33 -9.85
CA ILE A 134 58.09 26.44 -9.35
C ILE A 134 58.92 25.21 -9.75
N PRO A 135 60.20 25.39 -10.18
CA PRO A 135 61.06 24.32 -10.67
C PRO A 135 61.88 23.63 -9.56
N ALA A 136 62.43 22.47 -9.91
CA ALA A 136 63.06 21.45 -9.06
C ALA A 136 64.25 21.88 -8.18
N GLN A 137 64.34 21.29 -6.98
CA GLN A 137 65.55 21.19 -6.15
C GLN A 137 65.72 19.79 -5.53
N PRO A 138 66.96 19.31 -5.27
CA PRO A 138 67.29 17.99 -4.71
C PRO A 138 67.32 17.93 -3.15
N PRO A 139 67.43 16.73 -2.53
CA PRO A 139 66.89 16.46 -1.19
C PRO A 139 67.90 16.65 -0.03
N MET A 140 67.39 16.95 1.17
CA MET A 140 68.11 16.90 2.45
C MET A 140 67.17 16.49 3.62
N PRO A 141 67.71 16.06 4.79
CA PRO A 141 67.26 14.83 5.47
C PRO A 141 66.43 15.01 6.76
N THR A 142 65.69 13.94 7.07
CA THR A 142 65.24 13.41 8.39
C THR A 142 64.77 14.38 9.47
N GLN A 143 63.48 14.31 9.79
CA GLN A 143 63.02 14.09 11.17
C GLN A 143 61.62 13.48 11.21
N SER A 144 61.44 12.52 12.11
CA SER A 144 60.32 11.59 12.20
C SER A 144 59.07 12.23 12.81
N THR A 145 57.94 12.19 12.10
CA THR A 145 56.59 12.15 12.71
C THR A 145 55.60 11.40 11.81
N MET A 146 55.15 10.24 12.29
CA MET A 146 53.89 9.52 12.03
C MET A 146 53.50 9.15 10.57
N PRO A 147 53.45 7.85 10.21
CA PRO A 147 52.74 7.43 9.00
C PRO A 147 51.22 7.38 9.22
N VAL A 148 50.50 8.10 8.36
CA VAL A 148 49.07 7.95 8.12
C VAL A 148 48.84 6.57 7.47
N GLN A 149 47.99 5.74 8.07
CA GLN A 149 47.51 4.51 7.43
C GLN A 149 46.33 4.85 6.53
N SER A 150 46.52 4.66 5.24
CA SER A 150 45.46 4.58 4.23
C SER A 150 44.54 3.40 4.53
N PRO A 151 43.20 3.52 4.49
CA PRO A 151 42.33 2.35 4.42
C PRO A 151 42.42 1.71 3.03
N MET A 152 42.60 0.39 3.05
CA MET A 152 42.79 -0.52 1.91
C MET A 152 41.56 -0.64 1.00
N PRO A 153 41.73 -1.08 -0.26
CA PRO A 153 40.65 -1.69 -1.04
C PRO A 153 40.24 -3.05 -0.42
N THR A 154 38.96 -3.25 -0.15
CA THR A 154 38.40 -4.50 0.36
C THR A 154 38.56 -5.64 -0.65
N GLN A 155 39.31 -6.67 -0.25
CA GLN A 155 39.36 -7.99 -0.89
C GLN A 155 38.01 -8.73 -0.75
N PRO A 156 37.67 -9.65 -1.68
CA PRO A 156 36.59 -10.62 -1.49
C PRO A 156 36.96 -11.64 -0.39
N PRO A 157 35.99 -12.11 0.43
CA PRO A 157 36.26 -13.03 1.53
C PRO A 157 36.54 -14.48 1.06
N ALA A 158 37.51 -15.11 1.74
CA ALA A 158 37.79 -16.54 1.68
C ALA A 158 36.73 -17.38 2.45
N PRO A 159 36.55 -18.68 2.13
CA PRO A 159 35.49 -19.52 2.68
C PRO A 159 35.70 -19.88 4.16
N MET A 160 34.59 -19.91 4.92
CA MET A 160 34.51 -20.28 6.32
C MET A 160 34.65 -21.81 6.54
N PRO A 161 35.13 -22.27 7.71
CA PRO A 161 35.20 -23.68 8.06
C PRO A 161 33.82 -24.32 8.27
N GLU A 162 33.70 -25.56 7.82
CA GLU A 162 32.51 -26.41 7.84
C GLU A 162 31.95 -26.58 9.26
N GLN A 163 30.71 -26.12 9.48
CA GLN A 163 29.89 -26.57 10.61
C GLN A 163 29.16 -27.86 10.23
N PRO A 164 29.00 -28.82 11.15
CA PRO A 164 28.32 -30.08 10.87
C PRO A 164 26.85 -29.82 10.51
N TYR A 165 26.47 -30.33 9.34
CA TYR A 165 25.16 -30.25 8.71
C TYR A 165 23.99 -30.35 9.69
N ARG A 166 23.29 -29.23 9.87
CA ARG A 166 21.91 -29.20 10.37
C ARG A 166 21.00 -29.43 9.15
N PRO A 167 20.04 -30.38 9.19
CA PRO A 167 19.18 -30.63 8.04
C PRO A 167 18.39 -29.36 7.69
N GLU A 168 18.51 -28.98 6.43
CA GLU A 168 17.88 -27.80 5.84
C GLU A 168 16.35 -27.91 5.92
N PRO A 169 15.62 -26.89 6.39
CA PRO A 169 14.17 -26.87 6.30
C PRO A 169 13.77 -26.77 4.82
N ALA A 170 12.87 -27.64 4.38
CA ALA A 170 12.38 -27.68 3.01
C ALA A 170 11.89 -26.28 2.56
N PRO A 171 12.13 -25.90 1.29
CA PRO A 171 11.67 -24.63 0.78
C PRO A 171 10.15 -24.52 0.94
N TYR A 172 9.71 -23.43 1.60
CA TYR A 172 8.31 -23.06 1.70
C TYR A 172 7.74 -22.92 0.28
N GLN A 173 6.91 -23.88 -0.13
CA GLN A 173 6.03 -23.70 -1.26
C GLN A 173 4.84 -22.86 -0.79
N PRO A 174 4.55 -21.72 -1.44
CA PRO A 174 3.32 -20.99 -1.16
C PRO A 174 2.11 -21.91 -1.43
N PRO A 175 1.06 -21.86 -0.61
CA PRO A 175 -0.16 -22.63 -0.88
C PRO A 175 -0.70 -22.21 -2.25
N GLN A 176 -0.85 -23.20 -3.13
CA GLN A 176 -1.55 -23.03 -4.40
C GLN A 176 -2.94 -22.45 -4.10
N PRO A 177 -3.41 -21.41 -4.82
CA PRO A 177 -4.79 -20.97 -4.68
C PRO A 177 -5.69 -22.18 -4.96
N TYR A 178 -6.64 -22.43 -4.06
CA TYR A 178 -7.69 -23.42 -4.27
C TYR A 178 -8.38 -23.09 -5.60
N GLN A 179 -8.06 -23.85 -6.65
CA GLN A 179 -8.91 -23.89 -7.83
C GLN A 179 -10.11 -24.77 -7.44
N PRO A 180 -11.33 -24.22 -7.40
CA PRO A 180 -12.50 -25.08 -7.29
C PRO A 180 -12.50 -26.02 -8.51
N ALA A 181 -12.64 -27.32 -8.26
CA ALA A 181 -12.81 -28.29 -9.32
C ALA A 181 -14.00 -27.84 -10.20
N PRO A 182 -13.90 -27.89 -11.54
CA PRO A 182 -15.04 -27.61 -12.38
C PRO A 182 -16.16 -28.60 -12.03
N PRO A 183 -17.44 -28.16 -12.00
CA PRO A 183 -18.54 -29.07 -11.76
C PRO A 183 -18.53 -30.14 -12.86
N THR A 184 -18.37 -31.39 -12.46
CA THR A 184 -18.66 -32.52 -13.33
C THR A 184 -20.15 -32.49 -13.62
N PHE A 185 -20.52 -32.01 -14.81
CA PHE A 185 -21.84 -32.22 -15.37
C PHE A 185 -22.04 -33.72 -15.53
N GLN A 186 -22.71 -34.34 -14.55
CA GLN A 186 -23.31 -35.65 -14.75
C GLN A 186 -24.48 -35.45 -15.71
N PRO A 187 -24.49 -36.08 -16.90
CA PRO A 187 -25.65 -36.03 -17.76
C PRO A 187 -26.84 -36.66 -17.01
N PRO A 188 -28.05 -36.09 -17.13
CA PRO A 188 -29.23 -36.66 -16.50
C PRO A 188 -29.45 -38.08 -17.03
N THR A 189 -29.65 -39.02 -16.12
CA THR A 189 -30.13 -40.37 -16.44
C THR A 189 -31.42 -40.26 -17.23
N PRO A 190 -31.56 -40.95 -18.38
CA PRO A 190 -32.82 -40.95 -19.12
C PRO A 190 -33.91 -41.58 -18.23
N PRO A 191 -35.14 -41.02 -18.23
CA PRO A 191 -36.24 -41.59 -17.48
C PRO A 191 -36.55 -43.01 -17.98
N ASP A 192 -36.74 -43.91 -17.02
CA ASP A 192 -37.18 -45.29 -17.22
C ASP A 192 -38.60 -45.26 -17.82
N PHE A 193 -38.69 -45.44 -19.14
CA PHE A 193 -39.97 -45.60 -19.81
C PHE A 193 -40.40 -47.07 -19.69
N PRO A 194 -41.56 -47.37 -19.07
CA PRO A 194 -42.09 -48.72 -19.07
C PRO A 194 -42.37 -49.15 -20.52
N SER A 195 -41.75 -50.26 -20.90
CA SER A 195 -41.90 -50.86 -22.23
C SER A 195 -43.37 -51.21 -22.48
N GLN A 196 -44.03 -50.47 -23.37
CA GLN A 196 -45.38 -50.80 -23.80
C GLN A 196 -45.35 -52.12 -24.60
N GLN A 197 -45.98 -53.15 -24.05
CA GLN A 197 -46.31 -54.39 -24.76
C GLN A 197 -47.16 -54.06 -26.00
N PRO A 198 -46.85 -54.63 -27.18
CA PRO A 198 -47.72 -54.51 -28.33
C PRO A 198 -49.03 -55.29 -28.11
N PRO A 199 -50.18 -54.79 -28.62
CA PRO A 199 -51.47 -55.44 -28.47
C PRO A 199 -51.52 -56.79 -29.21
N ALA A 200 -52.11 -57.78 -28.54
CA ALA A 200 -52.39 -59.10 -29.10
C ALA A 200 -53.24 -58.97 -30.37
N GLY A 201 -52.72 -59.51 -31.48
CA GLY A 201 -53.46 -59.67 -32.73
C GLY A 201 -54.64 -60.65 -32.59
N PRO A 202 -55.64 -60.57 -33.48
CA PRO A 202 -56.88 -61.33 -33.37
C PRO A 202 -56.69 -62.84 -33.63
N PRO A 203 -57.58 -63.70 -33.10
CA PRO A 203 -57.49 -65.15 -33.26
C PRO A 203 -57.81 -65.56 -34.70
N GLN A 204 -56.92 -66.30 -35.35
CA GLN A 204 -57.25 -67.05 -36.57
C GLN A 204 -57.89 -68.39 -36.19
N GLN A 205 -59.07 -68.62 -36.73
CA GLN A 205 -59.77 -69.90 -36.77
C GLN A 205 -59.00 -70.90 -37.64
N ASN A 206 -58.89 -72.15 -37.17
CA ASN A 206 -59.28 -73.34 -37.94
C ASN A 206 -59.45 -74.54 -37.01
#